data_AF-Q8Z7V1-F1
#
_entry.id   AF-Q8Z7V1-F1
#
_cell.length_a   1.000
_cell.length_b   1.000
_cell.length_c   1.000
_cell.angle_alpha   90.00
_cell.angle_beta   90.00
_cell.angle_gamma   90.00
#
_symmetry.space_group_name_H-M   'P 1'
#
loop_
_entity.id
_entity.type
_entity.pdbx_description
1 polymer ?
#
loop_
_entity_poly.entity_id
_entity_poly.type
_entity_poly.pdbx_seq_one_letter_code
_entity_poly.pdbx_strand_id
1 'polypeptide(L)'
;MWTVSDNQNGPERGLKETEMAKEKLVTIHVHTPFTLTLGDQSKQEFGRGRHNVPEEVASHWFTQAHSELSESVISDTDDLQPIIDGLQAQIADKDKLIADLKDALLKLQEQNDSLQAQITAARAGGNGAKDVKESKSASGK
;
A
#
# COMPACT_ATOMS: atom_id res chain seq x y z
N MET A 1 -52.06 63.53 -44.10
CA MET A 1 -53.16 62.89 -43.36
C MET A 1 -52.88 61.39 -43.36
N TRP A 2 -52.95 60.76 -42.18
CA TRP A 2 -52.83 59.33 -41.88
C TRP A 2 -51.44 58.67 -41.78
N THR A 3 -51.44 57.60 -41.00
CA THR A 3 -50.48 57.10 -40.00
C THR A 3 -50.18 55.60 -40.19
N VAL A 4 -49.09 55.12 -39.55
CA VAL A 4 -48.84 53.72 -39.05
C VAL A 4 -48.44 52.70 -40.16
N SER A 5 -47.32 51.96 -40.09
CA SER A 5 -47.03 50.91 -39.09
C SER A 5 -45.56 50.42 -39.10
N ASP A 6 -45.09 50.03 -37.90
CA ASP A 6 -44.11 48.97 -37.53
C ASP A 6 -42.66 49.03 -38.09
N ASN A 7 -41.59 48.78 -37.33
CA ASN A 7 -41.45 47.82 -36.25
C ASN A 7 -40.27 48.14 -35.32
N GLN A 8 -40.36 47.62 -34.11
CA GLN A 8 -39.65 48.06 -32.91
C GLN A 8 -38.21 47.56 -32.79
N ASN A 9 -37.42 48.43 -32.17
CA ASN A 9 -36.28 48.20 -31.29
C ASN A 9 -36.01 46.73 -30.87
N GLY A 10 -34.80 46.24 -31.13
CA GLY A 10 -34.24 45.07 -30.47
C GLY A 10 -32.75 45.28 -30.18
N PRO A 11 -32.36 45.75 -28.99
CA PRO A 11 -31.08 45.39 -28.38
C PRO A 11 -31.28 43.99 -27.78
N GLU A 12 -30.35 43.06 -27.74
CA GLU A 12 -29.15 43.11 -26.91
C GLU A 12 -28.23 41.97 -27.40
N ARG A 13 -26.96 42.31 -27.63
CA ARG A 13 -25.91 41.29 -27.65
C ARG A 13 -25.85 40.72 -26.26
N GLY A 14 -26.36 39.49 -26.10
CA GLY A 14 -26.39 38.73 -24.85
C GLY A 14 -25.10 38.93 -24.08
N LEU A 15 -25.25 39.64 -22.97
CA LEU A 15 -24.22 39.89 -21.99
C LEU A 15 -23.71 38.53 -21.48
N LYS A 16 -22.39 38.42 -21.36
CA LYS A 16 -21.72 37.32 -20.68
C LYS A 16 -22.11 37.36 -19.20
N GLU A 17 -23.25 36.78 -18.86
CA GLU A 17 -23.57 36.37 -17.49
C GLU A 17 -22.97 34.97 -17.27
N THR A 18 -21.65 34.89 -17.16
CA THR A 18 -21.05 33.89 -16.28
C THR A 18 -20.97 34.53 -14.91
N GLU A 19 -22.10 34.47 -14.23
CA GLU A 19 -22.25 34.69 -12.81
C GLU A 19 -21.09 33.96 -12.11
N MET A 20 -20.15 34.71 -11.53
CA MET A 20 -19.10 34.16 -10.68
C MET A 20 -19.75 33.71 -9.37
N ALA A 21 -20.56 32.65 -9.45
CA ALA A 21 -20.97 31.87 -8.31
C ALA A 21 -19.69 31.42 -7.62
N LYS A 22 -19.61 31.67 -6.32
CA LYS A 22 -18.51 31.29 -5.43
C LYS A 22 -18.06 29.85 -5.74
N GLU A 23 -17.01 29.70 -6.55
CA GLU A 23 -16.61 28.39 -7.07
C GLU A 23 -16.23 27.49 -5.90
N LYS A 24 -16.88 26.32 -5.82
CA LYS A 24 -16.53 25.30 -4.83
C LYS A 24 -15.19 24.70 -5.23
N LEU A 25 -14.17 24.93 -4.41
CA LEU A 25 -12.87 24.28 -4.56
C LEU A 25 -12.92 22.88 -3.96
N VAL A 26 -12.38 21.91 -4.69
CA VAL A 26 -12.18 20.53 -4.25
C VAL A 26 -10.71 20.17 -4.37
N THR A 27 -10.25 19.23 -3.56
CA THR A 27 -8.87 18.74 -3.62
C THR A 27 -8.79 17.53 -4.55
N ILE A 28 -7.89 17.57 -5.52
CA ILE A 28 -7.51 16.42 -6.35
C ILE A 28 -6.10 15.93 -5.97
N HIS A 29 -5.83 14.64 -6.12
CA HIS A 29 -4.50 14.05 -6.04
C HIS A 29 -4.04 13.58 -7.42
N VAL A 30 -3.11 14.31 -8.01
CA VAL A 30 -2.54 14.05 -9.34
C VAL A 30 -1.49 12.96 -9.23
N HIS A 31 -1.73 11.83 -9.87
CA HIS A 31 -0.81 10.68 -9.89
C HIS A 31 0.08 10.67 -11.14
N THR A 32 -0.39 11.25 -12.25
CA THR A 32 0.39 11.45 -13.49
C THR A 32 0.38 12.94 -13.86
N PRO A 33 1.53 13.64 -13.95
CA PRO A 33 1.55 15.06 -14.31
C PRO A 33 0.91 15.33 -15.68
N PHE A 34 0.16 16.42 -15.79
CA PHE A 34 -0.53 16.79 -17.03
C PHE A 34 -0.73 18.30 -17.17
N THR A 35 -1.10 18.74 -18.38
CA THR A 35 -1.47 20.13 -18.67
C THR A 35 -2.90 20.17 -19.21
N LEU A 36 -3.79 20.87 -18.50
CA LEU A 36 -5.16 21.10 -18.94
C LEU A 36 -5.23 22.40 -19.74
N THR A 37 -5.91 22.37 -20.90
CA THR A 37 -6.23 23.59 -21.65
C THR A 37 -7.69 23.93 -21.37
N LEU A 38 -7.93 25.12 -20.82
CA LEU A 38 -9.25 25.61 -20.44
C LEU A 38 -9.97 26.25 -21.65
N GLY A 39 -11.26 26.53 -21.50
CA GLY A 39 -12.10 27.08 -22.59
C GLY A 39 -11.66 28.46 -23.10
N ASP A 40 -10.92 29.21 -22.29
CA ASP A 40 -10.30 30.50 -22.63
C ASP A 40 -8.93 30.34 -23.33
N GLN A 41 -8.55 29.12 -23.69
CA GLN A 41 -7.25 28.73 -24.24
C GLN A 41 -6.06 28.90 -23.28
N SER A 42 -6.31 29.23 -22.01
CA SER A 42 -5.27 29.22 -20.99
C SER A 42 -4.84 27.78 -20.69
N LYS A 43 -3.57 27.62 -20.31
CA LYS A 43 -2.98 26.34 -19.95
C LYS A 43 -2.69 26.32 -18.46
N GLN A 44 -3.18 25.29 -17.78
CA GLN A 44 -2.93 25.04 -16.38
C GLN A 44 -2.12 23.74 -16.23
N GLU A 45 -0.96 23.84 -15.58
CA GLU A 45 -0.08 22.71 -15.32
C GLU A 45 -0.39 22.09 -13.97
N PHE A 46 -0.45 20.75 -13.95
CA PHE A 46 -0.68 19.96 -12.76
C PHE A 46 0.49 18.99 -12.56
N GLY A 47 1.37 19.32 -11.62
CA GLY A 47 2.42 18.41 -11.16
C GLY A 47 1.86 17.27 -10.29
N ARG A 48 2.66 16.24 -10.04
CA ARG A 48 2.26 15.15 -9.12
C ARG A 48 2.05 15.70 -7.70
N GLY A 49 0.95 15.32 -7.05
CA GLY A 49 0.62 15.81 -5.70
C GLY A 49 -0.81 16.36 -5.59
N ARG A 50 -1.07 17.10 -4.52
CA ARG A 50 -2.41 17.60 -4.19
C ARG A 50 -2.63 19.00 -4.73
N HIS A 51 -3.77 19.25 -5.36
CA HIS A 51 -4.15 20.55 -5.91
C HIS A 51 -5.57 20.90 -5.50
N ASN A 52 -5.81 22.15 -5.12
CA ASN A 52 -7.16 22.68 -4.93
C ASN A 52 -7.59 23.32 -6.25
N VAL A 53 -8.66 22.78 -6.82
CA VAL A 53 -9.16 23.20 -8.13
C VAL A 53 -10.67 23.43 -8.07
N PRO A 54 -11.24 24.24 -8.97
CA PRO A 54 -12.68 24.32 -9.12
C PRO A 54 -13.30 22.94 -9.38
N GLU A 55 -14.50 22.70 -8.88
CA GLU A 55 -15.24 21.45 -9.09
C GLU A 55 -15.40 21.09 -10.58
N GLU A 56 -15.52 22.09 -11.45
CA GLU A 56 -15.55 21.89 -12.91
C GLU A 56 -14.24 21.29 -13.45
N VAL A 57 -13.09 21.81 -12.98
CA VAL A 57 -11.76 21.30 -13.35
C VAL A 57 -11.56 19.88 -12.83
N ALA A 58 -12.01 19.58 -11.61
CA ALA A 58 -11.96 18.24 -11.05
C ALA A 58 -12.88 17.23 -11.75
N SER A 59 -14.01 17.71 -12.27
CA SER A 59 -14.98 16.90 -13.01
C SER A 59 -14.60 16.68 -14.47
N HIS A 60 -13.58 17.38 -14.97
CA HIS A 60 -13.12 17.24 -16.34
C HIS A 60 -12.53 15.84 -16.57
N TRP A 61 -12.95 15.15 -17.64
CA TRP A 61 -12.55 13.77 -17.94
C TRP A 61 -11.02 13.58 -17.98
N PHE A 62 -10.29 14.56 -18.53
CA PHE A 62 -8.83 14.54 -18.59
C PHE A 62 -8.19 14.66 -17.20
N THR A 63 -8.77 15.48 -16.32
CA THR A 63 -8.34 15.58 -14.92
C THR A 63 -8.59 14.27 -14.18
N GLN A 64 -9.76 13.65 -14.36
CA GLN A 64 -10.11 12.37 -13.74
C GLN A 64 -9.22 11.20 -14.23
N ALA A 65 -8.77 11.24 -15.49
CA ALA A 65 -7.84 10.24 -16.02
C ALA A 65 -6.45 10.29 -15.37
N HIS A 66 -6.09 11.43 -14.75
CA HIS A 66 -4.74 11.69 -14.23
C HIS A 66 -4.73 12.12 -12.75
N SER A 67 -5.89 12.16 -12.10
CA SER A 67 -6.04 12.51 -10.69
C SER A 67 -7.27 11.85 -10.04
N GLU A 68 -7.25 11.75 -8.72
CA GLU A 68 -8.37 11.26 -7.92
C GLU A 68 -8.93 12.39 -7.04
N LEU A 69 -10.25 12.43 -6.83
CA LEU A 69 -10.83 13.31 -5.82
C LEU A 69 -10.34 12.89 -4.44
N SER A 70 -9.74 13.83 -3.72
CA SER A 70 -9.27 13.62 -2.38
C SER A 70 -10.26 14.27 -1.41
N GLU A 71 -11.17 13.48 -0.84
CA GLU A 71 -12.04 13.90 0.28
C GLU A 71 -11.24 14.15 1.57
N SER A 72 -9.95 13.87 1.54
CA SER A 72 -9.06 13.99 2.67
C SER A 72 -8.80 15.48 2.94
N VAL A 73 -9.54 16.07 3.87
CA VAL A 73 -8.94 17.07 4.74
C VAL A 73 -7.84 16.31 5.49
N ILE A 74 -6.57 16.40 5.04
CA ILE A 74 -5.48 16.12 5.98
C ILE A 74 -5.41 17.36 6.86
N SER A 75 -6.34 17.42 7.81
CA SER A 75 -6.12 18.22 9.00
C SER A 75 -4.98 17.51 9.72
N ASP A 76 -3.87 18.22 9.78
CA ASP A 76 -2.80 18.09 10.77
C ASP A 76 -2.04 16.75 10.82
N THR A 77 -0.76 16.84 10.46
CA THR A 77 0.26 15.80 10.67
C THR A 77 0.30 15.29 12.13
N ASP A 78 -0.19 16.08 13.08
CA ASP A 78 -0.28 15.72 14.51
C ASP A 78 -1.19 14.51 14.77
N ASP A 79 -2.24 14.28 13.96
CA ASP A 79 -3.14 13.13 14.10
C ASP A 79 -2.51 11.82 13.58
N LEU A 80 -1.39 11.90 12.86
CA LEU A 80 -0.67 10.74 12.33
C LEU A 80 0.39 10.20 13.30
N GLN A 81 0.91 11.01 14.21
CA GLN A 81 1.93 10.59 15.18
C GLN A 81 1.51 9.40 16.05
N PRO A 82 0.29 9.34 16.63
CA PRO A 82 -0.11 8.16 17.42
C PRO A 82 -0.24 6.89 16.57
N ILE A 83 -0.56 7.03 15.27
CA ILE A 83 -0.62 5.90 14.33
C ILE A 83 0.80 5.40 14.03
N ILE A 84 1.75 6.31 13.82
CA ILE A 84 3.16 6.00 13.60
C ILE A 84 3.74 5.28 14.82
N ASP A 85 3.51 5.81 16.03
CA ASP A 85 3.99 5.19 17.27
C ASP A 85 3.41 3.79 17.46
N GLY A 86 2.12 3.62 17.19
CA GLY A 86 1.45 2.31 17.25
C GLY A 86 1.97 1.30 16.23
N LEU A 87 2.36 1.74 15.02
CA LEU A 87 2.99 0.89 14.01
C LEU A 87 4.42 0.51 14.40
N GLN A 88 5.19 1.45 14.95
CA GLN A 88 6.56 1.19 15.42
C GLN A 88 6.58 0.16 16.56
N ALA A 89 5.65 0.27 17.52
CA ALA A 89 5.51 -0.71 18.59
C ALA A 89 5.20 -2.11 18.04
N GLN A 90 4.27 -2.22 17.08
CA GLN A 90 3.95 -3.49 16.43
C GLN A 90 5.13 -4.09 15.66
N ILE A 91 5.96 -3.26 15.03
CA ILE A 91 7.18 -3.71 14.35
C ILE A 91 8.16 -4.29 15.38
N ALA A 92 8.41 -3.58 16.49
CA ALA A 92 9.30 -4.05 17.54
C ALA A 92 8.84 -5.38 18.16
N ASP A 93 7.54 -5.53 18.43
CA ASP A 93 6.96 -6.77 18.95
C ASP A 93 7.12 -7.93 17.95
N LYS A 94 6.91 -7.67 16.66
CA LYS A 94 7.11 -8.67 15.59
C LYS A 94 8.57 -9.05 15.43
N ASP A 95 9.50 -8.09 15.51
CA ASP A 95 10.93 -8.36 15.43
C ASP A 95 11.41 -9.24 16.59
N LYS A 96 10.90 -8.98 17.80
CA LYS A 96 11.16 -9.83 18.95
C LYS A 96 10.63 -11.25 18.74
N LEU A 97 9.38 -11.39 18.28
CA LEU A 97 8.81 -12.70 17.97
C LEU A 97 9.62 -13.46 16.91
N ILE A 98 10.11 -12.76 15.89
CA ILE A 98 10.98 -13.36 14.86
C ILE A 98 12.29 -13.85 15.46
N ALA A 99 12.92 -13.08 16.36
CA ALA A 99 14.13 -13.51 17.05
C ALA A 99 13.90 -14.76 17.90
N ASP A 100 12.85 -14.76 18.72
CA ASP A 100 12.50 -15.89 19.59
C ASP A 100 12.21 -17.17 18.79
N LEU A 101 11.51 -17.05 17.65
CA LEU A 101 11.23 -18.19 16.77
C LEU A 101 12.49 -18.73 16.08
N LYS A 102 13.42 -17.85 15.67
CA LYS A 102 14.71 -18.27 15.10
C LYS A 102 15.55 -19.03 16.12
N ASP A 103 15.60 -18.56 17.36
CA ASP A 103 16.30 -19.25 18.44
C ASP A 103 15.70 -20.62 18.76
N ALA A 104 14.36 -20.72 18.74
CA ALA A 104 13.67 -22.00 18.93
C ALA A 104 13.98 -22.98 17.80
N LEU A 105 13.99 -22.52 16.55
CA LEU A 105 14.35 -23.34 15.39
C LEU A 105 15.79 -23.84 15.46
N LEU A 106 16.73 -22.99 15.88
CA LEU A 106 18.13 -23.38 16.02
C LEU A 106 18.31 -24.47 17.09
N LYS A 107 17.65 -24.34 18.25
CA LYS A 107 17.66 -25.37 19.29
C LYS A 107 17.06 -26.69 18.81
N LEU A 108 15.97 -26.65 18.05
CA LEU A 108 15.36 -27.86 17.48
C LEU A 108 16.28 -28.52 16.44
N GLN A 109 16.99 -27.72 15.64
CA GLN A 109 17.97 -28.23 14.68
C GLN A 109 19.12 -28.96 15.39
N GLU A 110 19.69 -28.36 16.44
CA GLU A 110 20.75 -28.98 17.25
C GLU A 110 20.28 -30.30 17.88
N GLN A 111 19.04 -30.34 18.38
CA GLN A 111 18.46 -31.58 18.92
C GLN A 111 18.30 -32.66 17.85
N ASN A 112 17.81 -32.31 16.66
CA ASN A 112 17.70 -33.24 15.54
C ASN A 112 19.05 -33.79 15.12
N ASP A 113 20.07 -32.94 15.01
CA ASP A 113 21.42 -33.36 14.63
C ASP A 113 22.03 -34.30 15.68
N SER A 114 21.82 -34.01 16.97
CA SER A 114 22.23 -34.88 18.08
C SER A 114 21.54 -36.25 18.03
N LEU A 115 20.21 -36.28 17.83
CA LEU A 115 19.46 -37.52 17.70
C LEU A 115 19.91 -38.34 16.49
N GLN A 116 20.16 -37.68 15.35
CA GLN A 116 20.65 -38.34 14.15
C GLN A 116 22.05 -38.95 14.35
N ALA A 117 22.93 -38.25 15.08
CA ALA A 117 24.24 -38.78 15.47
C ALA A 117 24.10 -40.03 16.36
N GLN A 118 23.19 -40.00 17.34
CA GLN A 118 22.91 -41.15 18.21
C GLN A 118 22.35 -42.35 17.44
N ILE A 119 21.42 -42.12 16.51
CA ILE A 119 20.87 -43.18 15.63
C ILE A 119 21.99 -43.80 14.78
N THR A 120 22.86 -42.96 14.23
CA THR A 120 24.00 -43.42 13.41
C THR A 120 24.98 -44.24 14.25
N ALA A 121 25.31 -43.79 15.45
CA ALA A 121 26.19 -44.50 16.39
C ALA A 121 25.58 -45.84 16.83
N ALA A 122 24.29 -45.89 17.15
CA ALA A 122 23.60 -47.12 17.53
C ALA A 122 23.57 -48.14 16.38
N ARG A 123 23.37 -47.67 15.13
CA ARG A 123 23.46 -48.53 13.94
C ARG A 123 24.87 -49.06 13.71
N ALA A 124 25.90 -48.26 13.94
CA ALA A 124 27.29 -48.67 13.82
C ALA A 124 27.72 -49.65 14.94
N GLY A 125 27.26 -49.43 16.17
CA GLY A 125 27.56 -50.28 17.33
C GLY A 125 26.78 -51.60 17.38
N GLY A 126 25.63 -51.68 16.71
CA GLY A 126 24.80 -52.89 16.65
C GLY A 126 25.39 -54.06 15.86
N ASN A 127 26.48 -53.85 15.12
CA ASN A 127 27.12 -54.86 14.27
C ASN A 127 28.29 -55.62 14.94
N GLY A 128 28.59 -55.37 16.22
CA GLY A 128 29.78 -55.90 16.90
C GLY A 128 29.56 -56.97 17.99
N ALA A 129 28.31 -57.32 18.35
CA ALA A 129 28.04 -58.31 19.40
C ALA A 129 27.72 -59.70 18.83
N LYS A 130 28.62 -60.24 18.02
CA LYS A 130 28.71 -61.70 17.75
C LYS A 130 30.19 -62.11 17.69
N ASP A 131 30.93 -61.87 18.77
CA ASP A 131 32.16 -62.61 19.00
C ASP A 131 31.95 -63.66 20.11
N VAL A 132 32.15 -64.91 19.69
CA VAL A 132 32.96 -65.90 20.41
C VAL A 132 32.58 -66.16 21.87
N LYS A 133 31.84 -67.26 22.10
CA LYS A 133 32.19 -68.24 23.15
C LYS A 133 31.48 -69.58 22.97
N GLU A 134 32.07 -70.49 22.19
CA GLU A 134 31.93 -71.92 22.53
C GLU A 134 33.22 -72.66 22.22
N SER A 135 34.07 -72.75 23.24
CA SER A 135 35.16 -73.70 23.31
C SER A 135 35.32 -74.06 24.78
N LYS A 136 34.76 -75.21 25.19
CA LYS A 136 35.51 -76.38 25.70
C LYS A 136 34.67 -77.33 26.56
N SER A 137 34.71 -78.60 26.11
CA SER A 137 34.99 -79.82 26.90
C SER A 137 33.87 -80.60 27.61
N ALA A 138 33.67 -81.83 27.07
CA ALA A 138 33.57 -83.14 27.72
C ALA A 138 32.45 -83.44 28.75
N SER A 139 31.63 -84.47 28.48
CA SER A 139 31.48 -85.68 29.33
C SER A 139 30.31 -86.59 28.91
N GLY A 140 30.59 -87.91 28.80
CA GLY A 140 29.66 -89.03 29.00
C GLY A 140 28.66 -89.32 27.86
N LYS A 141 28.46 -90.55 27.37
CA LYS A 141 28.69 -91.89 27.93
C LYS A 141 28.68 -92.91 26.78
#